data_AF-A0A7W1LZ13-F1
#
_entry.id   AF-A0A7W1LZ13-F1
#
_cell.length_a   1.000
_cell.length_b   1.000
_cell.length_c   1.000
_cell.angle_alpha   90.00
_cell.angle_beta   90.00
_cell.angle_gamma   90.00
#
_symmetry.space_group_name_H-M   'P 1'
#
loop_
_entity.id
_entity.type
_entity.pdbx_description
1 polymer ?
#
loop_
_entity_poly.entity_id
_entity_poly.type
_entity_poly.pdbx_seq_one_letter_code
_entity_poly.pdbx_strand_id
1 'polypeptide(L)'
;MKLSPTEIYKDRKIFLIGSTGFLGKVTLSMLLYRFPNIGRVYVTLRARSFEESETRFWNNVITAPPFDPLRSRYGSALEGFIRDKVVVVGGDIAETNLGHTEERAQRIADDIDVVINSAGNVTFNPTLESALRTNVVGTQNVIAFAKRMKRPALVHVSTCFVAGNRSGPVWESDPVVGYFPRRDELEGVEFSVEQEIRDCAKLAARAREETKDAMMVARFRELARKRLIEDGRDPDDPDAMGLAVARERKVWTRTRLTDLGIERAAWWGWPNIYTYTKSLGEQLVAAETGMVRSIVRPSIVESSISYPFPGWNEGFTTTAPIIFISLKGQTQIPANEKLILD
;
A
#
# COMPACT_ATOMS: atom_id res chain seq x y z
N MET A 1 -30.77 15.66 4.41
CA MET A 1 -29.75 16.20 5.34
C MET A 1 -28.61 16.76 4.49
N LYS A 2 -28.27 18.05 4.58
CA LYS A 2 -27.08 18.58 3.89
C LYS A 2 -25.85 18.23 4.74
N LEU A 3 -24.99 17.35 4.25
CA LEU A 3 -23.72 17.04 4.91
C LEU A 3 -22.74 18.20 4.67
N SER A 4 -22.15 18.73 5.74
CA SER A 4 -21.07 19.74 5.68
C SER A 4 -19.77 19.09 6.11
N PRO A 5 -18.79 18.89 5.20
CA PRO A 5 -17.48 18.34 5.57
C PRO A 5 -16.80 19.15 6.68
N THR A 6 -16.93 20.48 6.67
CA THR A 6 -16.36 21.34 7.71
C THR A 6 -16.92 21.05 9.09
N GLU A 7 -18.24 20.85 9.21
CA GLU A 7 -18.87 20.50 10.49
C GLU A 7 -18.57 19.05 10.88
N ILE A 8 -18.48 18.13 9.91
CA ILE A 8 -18.15 16.73 10.16
C ILE A 8 -16.74 16.59 10.73
N TYR A 9 -15.76 17.31 10.16
CA TYR A 9 -14.35 17.23 10.56
C TYR A 9 -13.99 18.11 11.75
N LYS A 10 -14.87 19.04 12.15
CA LYS A 10 -14.64 19.92 13.30
C LYS A 10 -14.33 19.09 14.55
N ASP A 11 -13.22 19.41 15.20
CA ASP A 11 -12.68 18.77 16.40
C ASP A 11 -12.41 17.26 16.29
N ARG A 12 -12.53 16.67 15.09
CA ARG A 12 -12.29 15.25 14.86
C ARG A 12 -10.82 14.88 14.90
N LYS A 13 -10.57 13.68 15.41
CA LYS A 13 -9.25 13.07 15.51
C LYS A 13 -9.13 11.90 14.55
N ILE A 14 -8.32 12.08 13.52
CA ILE A 14 -8.19 11.12 12.42
C ILE A 14 -6.85 10.41 12.53
N PHE A 15 -6.83 9.09 12.42
CA PHE A 15 -5.58 8.36 12.19
C PHE A 15 -5.39 8.06 10.71
N LEU A 16 -4.54 8.85 10.05
CA LEU A 16 -4.18 8.66 8.65
C LEU A 16 -2.96 7.75 8.51
N ILE A 17 -3.19 6.56 7.99
CA ILE A 17 -2.15 5.57 7.70
C ILE A 17 -1.81 5.65 6.21
N GLY A 18 -0.51 5.72 5.88
CA GLY A 18 -0.03 5.87 4.50
C GLY A 18 0.27 7.33 4.09
N SER A 19 0.51 8.23 5.06
CA SER A 19 0.77 9.65 4.83
C SER A 19 2.05 9.96 4.02
N THR A 20 2.94 8.99 3.83
CA THR A 20 4.14 9.13 2.99
C THR A 20 3.89 8.90 1.50
N GLY A 21 2.79 8.22 1.15
CA GLY A 21 2.42 7.97 -0.24
C GLY A 21 1.76 9.17 -0.89
N PHE A 22 1.68 9.15 -2.22
CA PHE A 22 1.10 10.21 -3.05
C PHE A 22 -0.26 10.70 -2.55
N LEU A 23 -1.26 9.81 -2.54
CA LEU A 23 -2.61 10.14 -2.06
C LEU A 23 -2.63 10.52 -0.57
N GLY A 24 -1.76 9.92 0.25
CA GLY A 24 -1.65 10.21 1.67
C GLY A 24 -1.18 11.63 1.96
N LYS A 25 -0.16 12.12 1.23
CA LYS A 25 0.33 13.51 1.33
C LYS A 25 -0.76 14.51 0.94
N VAL A 26 -1.47 14.23 -0.17
CA VAL A 26 -2.59 15.08 -0.63
C VAL A 26 -3.70 15.10 0.41
N THR A 27 -4.11 13.93 0.90
CA THR A 27 -5.16 13.80 1.91
C THR A 27 -4.81 14.58 3.18
N LEU A 28 -3.59 14.39 3.71
CA LEU A 28 -3.14 15.11 4.89
C LEU A 28 -3.14 16.63 4.68
N SER A 29 -2.57 17.10 3.56
CA SER A 29 -2.50 18.51 3.28
C SER A 29 -3.88 19.13 3.06
N MET A 30 -4.80 18.43 2.36
CA MET A 30 -6.18 18.87 2.18
C MET A 30 -6.95 18.96 3.49
N LEU A 31 -6.78 17.97 4.39
CA LEU A 31 -7.42 17.99 5.71
C LEU A 31 -7.01 19.24 6.49
N LEU A 32 -5.71 19.51 6.54
CA LEU A 32 -5.15 20.66 7.25
C LEU A 32 -5.49 22.00 6.60
N TYR A 33 -5.51 22.06 5.26
CA TYR A 33 -5.74 23.30 4.52
C TYR A 33 -7.22 23.67 4.40
N ARG A 34 -8.11 22.70 4.18
CA ARG A 34 -9.54 22.96 3.96
C ARG A 34 -10.35 22.93 5.26
N PHE A 35 -9.86 22.22 6.29
CA PHE A 35 -10.56 22.06 7.56
C PHE A 35 -9.66 22.46 8.74
N PRO A 36 -9.32 23.75 8.90
CA PRO A 36 -8.40 24.21 9.96
C PRO A 36 -8.91 23.93 11.39
N ASN A 37 -10.23 23.77 11.54
CA ASN A 37 -10.88 23.41 12.80
C ASN A 37 -10.90 21.89 13.07
N ILE A 38 -10.21 21.08 12.26
CA ILE A 38 -9.96 19.67 12.60
C ILE A 38 -9.24 19.58 13.94
N GLY A 39 -9.55 18.55 14.74
CA GLY A 39 -8.94 18.34 16.04
C GLY A 39 -7.45 18.04 15.90
N ARG A 40 -7.13 16.77 15.59
CA ARG A 40 -5.76 16.31 15.32
C ARG A 40 -5.73 15.23 14.24
N VAL A 41 -4.65 15.17 13.48
CA VAL A 41 -4.37 14.08 12.54
C VAL A 41 -3.17 13.29 13.04
N TYR A 42 -3.43 12.06 13.46
CA TYR A 42 -2.39 11.10 13.79
C TYR A 42 -1.85 10.49 12.50
N VAL A 43 -0.52 10.36 12.40
CA VAL A 43 0.14 9.76 11.24
C VAL A 43 1.15 8.73 11.68
N THR A 44 1.23 7.63 10.94
CA THR A 44 2.26 6.60 11.16
C THR A 44 3.21 6.55 9.97
N LEU A 45 4.49 6.48 10.28
CA LEU A 45 5.58 6.31 9.33
C LEU A 45 6.41 5.13 9.80
N ARG A 46 6.59 4.15 8.92
CA ARG A 46 7.41 2.98 9.20
C ARG A 46 8.88 3.36 9.24
N ALA A 47 9.52 3.28 10.39
CA ALA A 47 10.96 3.52 10.56
C ALA A 47 11.52 2.62 11.67
N ARG A 48 12.85 2.60 11.87
CA ARG A 48 13.49 1.76 12.90
C ARG A 48 13.34 2.34 14.31
N SER A 49 13.16 3.65 14.41
CA SER A 49 12.90 4.35 15.65
C SER A 49 11.83 5.43 15.49
N PHE A 50 11.38 5.98 16.62
CA PHE A 50 10.43 7.08 16.62
C PHE A 50 11.04 8.35 16.02
N GLU A 51 12.30 8.65 16.34
CA GLU A 51 13.04 9.82 15.85
C GLU A 51 13.21 9.77 14.33
N GLU A 52 13.47 8.58 13.78
CA GLU A 52 13.54 8.39 12.32
C GLU A 52 12.16 8.60 11.68
N SER A 53 11.07 8.19 12.36
CA SER A 53 9.71 8.42 11.89
C SER A 53 9.39 9.92 11.84
N GLU A 54 9.74 10.67 12.87
CA GLU A 54 9.55 12.13 12.94
C GLU A 54 10.40 12.85 11.89
N THR A 55 11.68 12.48 11.77
CA THR A 55 12.60 13.03 10.77
C THR A 55 12.05 12.84 9.35
N ARG A 56 11.57 11.63 9.03
CA ARG A 56 10.97 11.35 7.72
C ARG A 56 9.69 12.13 7.48
N PHE A 57 8.89 12.36 8.51
CA PHE A 57 7.68 13.16 8.39
C PHE A 57 8.03 14.60 7.99
N TRP A 58 8.93 15.25 8.73
CA TRP A 58 9.34 16.61 8.44
C TRP A 58 10.07 16.73 7.10
N ASN A 59 11.00 15.83 6.80
CA ASN A 59 11.87 15.95 5.63
C ASN A 59 11.25 15.47 4.32
N ASN A 60 10.28 14.55 4.35
CA ASN A 60 9.74 13.92 3.14
C ASN A 60 8.23 14.13 2.93
N VAL A 61 7.48 14.43 4.00
CA VAL A 61 6.03 14.66 3.91
C VAL A 61 5.76 16.16 3.86
N ILE A 62 6.17 16.90 4.89
CA ILE A 62 5.86 18.33 5.00
C ILE A 62 6.55 19.15 3.91
N THR A 63 7.74 18.77 3.47
CA THR A 63 8.46 19.44 2.36
C THR A 63 7.84 19.18 0.98
N ALA A 64 6.93 18.21 0.84
CA ALA A 64 6.37 17.85 -0.45
C ALA A 64 5.46 18.96 -1.01
N PRO A 65 5.34 19.12 -2.35
CA PRO A 65 4.55 20.18 -2.96
C PRO A 65 3.06 20.27 -2.54
N PRO A 66 2.38 19.18 -2.12
CA PRO A 66 1.03 19.26 -1.56
C PRO A 66 0.86 20.26 -0.42
N PHE A 67 1.94 20.53 0.32
CA PHE A 67 1.95 21.44 1.45
C PHE A 67 2.29 22.90 1.07
N ASP A 68 2.54 23.20 -0.20
CA ASP A 68 2.79 24.58 -0.67
C ASP A 68 1.66 25.55 -0.31
N PRO A 69 0.36 25.19 -0.47
CA PRO A 69 -0.73 26.07 -0.04
C PRO A 69 -0.70 26.37 1.47
N LEU A 70 -0.27 25.41 2.30
CA LEU A 70 -0.09 25.63 3.75
C LEU A 70 1.12 26.53 4.03
N ARG A 71 2.24 26.34 3.32
CA ARG A 71 3.41 27.24 3.39
C ARG A 71 3.03 28.67 3.04
N SER A 72 2.30 28.88 1.95
CA SER A 72 1.85 30.22 1.56
C SER A 72 0.90 30.85 2.58
N ARG A 73 0.06 30.05 3.25
CA ARG A 73 -0.90 30.55 4.25
C ARG A 73 -0.24 30.90 5.59
N TYR A 74 0.65 30.05 6.09
CA TYR A 74 1.17 30.17 7.46
C TYR A 74 2.59 30.73 7.53
N GLY A 75 3.37 30.74 6.44
CA GLY A 75 4.74 31.23 6.43
C GLY A 75 5.59 30.60 7.54
N SER A 76 6.22 31.44 8.37
CA SER A 76 7.03 31.00 9.52
C SER A 76 6.23 30.29 10.61
N ALA A 77 4.91 30.48 10.68
CA ALA A 77 4.05 29.82 11.66
C ALA A 77 3.66 28.38 11.26
N LEU A 78 4.05 27.91 10.06
CA LEU A 78 3.68 26.59 9.56
C LEU A 78 4.10 25.47 10.51
N GLU A 79 5.34 25.49 10.98
CA GLU A 79 5.84 24.41 11.85
C GLU A 79 5.01 24.30 13.13
N GLY A 80 4.71 25.43 13.79
CA GLY A 80 3.88 25.47 14.99
C GLY A 80 2.47 24.95 14.72
N PHE A 81 1.85 25.33 13.60
CA PHE A 81 0.55 24.82 13.19
C PHE A 81 0.56 23.30 12.94
N ILE A 82 1.58 22.78 12.25
CA ILE A 82 1.70 21.32 12.02
C ILE A 82 1.92 20.59 13.33
N ARG A 83 2.73 21.10 14.27
CA ARG A 83 2.93 20.48 15.60
C ARG A 83 1.67 20.48 16.45
N ASP A 84 0.81 21.50 16.33
CA ASP A 84 -0.48 21.53 17.02
C ASP A 84 -1.47 20.50 16.44
N LYS A 85 -1.51 20.40 15.11
CA LYS A 85 -2.52 19.61 14.39
C LYS A 85 -2.11 18.18 14.08
N VAL A 86 -0.83 17.85 14.04
CA VAL A 86 -0.35 16.53 13.61
C VAL A 86 0.43 15.83 14.71
N VAL A 87 0.08 14.58 14.98
CA VAL A 87 0.78 13.71 15.92
C VAL A 87 1.43 12.56 15.16
N VAL A 88 2.75 12.54 15.11
CA VAL A 88 3.49 11.38 14.60
C VAL A 88 3.50 10.31 15.68
N VAL A 89 3.04 9.09 15.39
CA VAL A 89 3.03 7.99 16.38
C VAL A 89 4.11 6.94 16.16
N GLY A 90 4.75 6.92 14.98
CA GLY A 90 5.62 5.82 14.54
C GLY A 90 4.83 4.51 14.36
N GLY A 91 5.43 3.49 13.75
CA GLY A 91 4.82 2.14 13.67
C GLY A 91 4.86 1.50 12.28
N ASP A 92 4.56 0.21 12.23
CA ASP A 92 4.44 -0.58 11.00
C ASP A 92 3.12 -1.33 11.04
N ILE A 93 2.27 -1.12 10.02
CA ILE A 93 0.97 -1.79 9.94
C ILE A 93 1.09 -3.30 9.89
N ALA A 94 2.22 -3.82 9.38
CA ALA A 94 2.47 -5.26 9.30
C ALA A 94 2.65 -5.91 10.68
N GLU A 95 2.87 -5.13 11.72
CA GLU A 95 3.08 -5.61 13.09
C GLU A 95 1.78 -5.55 13.90
N THR A 96 1.62 -6.48 14.84
CA THR A 96 0.53 -6.44 15.82
C THR A 96 0.49 -5.08 16.51
N ASN A 97 -0.73 -4.55 16.72
CA ASN A 97 -0.94 -3.22 17.31
C ASN A 97 -0.21 -2.09 16.58
N LEU A 98 0.05 -2.27 15.29
CA LEU A 98 0.78 -1.32 14.44
C LEU A 98 2.22 -1.06 14.93
N GLY A 99 2.81 -2.00 15.68
CA GLY A 99 4.15 -1.88 16.25
C GLY A 99 4.19 -1.18 17.61
N HIS A 100 3.06 -1.03 18.30
CA HIS A 100 2.99 -0.47 19.65
C HIS A 100 2.72 -1.55 20.71
N THR A 101 3.04 -1.24 21.98
CA THR A 101 2.57 -2.05 23.11
C THR A 101 1.05 -1.98 23.21
N GLU A 102 0.44 -2.96 23.87
CA GLU A 102 -1.01 -3.01 24.13
C GLU A 102 -1.52 -1.71 24.74
N GLU A 103 -0.84 -1.19 25.77
CA GLU A 103 -1.25 0.01 26.49
C GLU A 103 -1.13 1.26 25.62
N ARG A 104 -0.05 1.36 24.81
CA ARG A 104 0.14 2.50 23.92
C ARG A 104 -0.89 2.47 22.78
N ALA A 105 -1.14 1.31 22.20
CA ALA A 105 -2.14 1.15 21.15
C ALA A 105 -3.54 1.51 21.65
N GLN A 106 -3.91 1.06 22.86
CA GLN A 106 -5.19 1.41 23.47
C GLN A 106 -5.30 2.92 23.72
N ARG A 107 -4.27 3.56 24.29
CA ARG A 107 -4.26 5.02 24.49
C ARG A 107 -4.44 5.81 23.20
N ILE A 108 -3.81 5.37 22.10
CA ILE A 108 -4.02 6.00 20.79
C ILE A 108 -5.47 5.76 20.35
N ALA A 109 -5.95 4.52 20.36
CA ALA A 109 -7.29 4.16 19.91
C ALA A 109 -8.41 4.90 20.69
N ASP A 110 -8.23 5.16 21.99
CA ASP A 110 -9.17 5.91 22.83
C ASP A 110 -9.34 7.38 22.42
N ASP A 111 -8.37 7.92 21.68
CA ASP A 111 -8.32 9.30 21.20
C ASP A 111 -8.69 9.47 19.72
N ILE A 112 -8.89 8.37 18.97
CA ILE A 112 -9.21 8.43 17.54
C ILE A 112 -10.72 8.29 17.30
N ASP A 113 -11.27 9.14 16.43
CA ASP A 113 -12.65 9.07 15.94
C ASP A 113 -12.79 8.19 14.69
N VAL A 114 -11.80 8.22 13.79
CA VAL A 114 -11.81 7.47 12.53
C VAL A 114 -10.39 7.14 12.07
N VAL A 115 -10.20 5.92 11.57
CA VAL A 115 -8.99 5.50 10.88
C VAL A 115 -9.19 5.64 9.37
N ILE A 116 -8.25 6.29 8.68
CA ILE A 116 -8.15 6.28 7.22
C ILE A 116 -6.93 5.46 6.84
N ASN A 117 -7.16 4.25 6.33
CA ASN A 117 -6.12 3.36 5.86
C ASN A 117 -5.88 3.55 4.36
N SER A 118 -4.88 4.35 4.03
CA SER A 118 -4.37 4.54 2.67
C SER A 118 -3.04 3.84 2.41
N ALA A 119 -2.59 2.98 3.32
CA ALA A 119 -1.35 2.22 3.12
C ALA A 119 -1.56 1.04 2.17
N GLY A 120 -0.55 0.79 1.35
CA GLY A 120 -0.52 -0.33 0.44
C GLY A 120 0.85 -0.48 -0.23
N ASN A 121 1.17 -1.70 -0.64
CA ASN A 121 2.27 -1.92 -1.58
C ASN A 121 1.71 -1.82 -3.00
N VAL A 122 2.05 -0.72 -3.69
CA VAL A 122 1.55 -0.39 -5.04
C VAL A 122 2.45 -0.91 -6.16
N THR A 123 3.48 -1.69 -5.83
CA THR A 123 4.27 -2.39 -6.85
C THR A 123 3.34 -3.41 -7.53
N PHE A 124 3.32 -3.50 -8.86
CA PHE A 124 2.42 -4.44 -9.55
C PHE A 124 2.74 -5.91 -9.21
N ASN A 125 4.02 -6.29 -9.26
CA ASN A 125 4.47 -7.66 -9.00
C ASN A 125 5.59 -7.73 -7.93
N PRO A 126 5.31 -7.39 -6.66
CA PRO A 126 6.19 -7.67 -5.53
C PRO A 126 6.29 -9.19 -5.31
N THR A 127 7.02 -9.63 -4.29
CA THR A 127 6.88 -11.03 -3.83
C THR A 127 5.51 -11.23 -3.22
N LEU A 128 4.93 -12.43 -3.35
CA LEU A 128 3.66 -12.79 -2.72
C LEU A 128 3.65 -12.45 -1.22
N GLU A 129 4.73 -12.80 -0.51
CA GLU A 129 4.86 -12.49 0.92
C GLU A 129 4.86 -10.98 1.20
N SER A 130 5.58 -10.20 0.41
CA SER A 130 5.63 -8.75 0.62
C SER A 130 4.28 -8.09 0.35
N ALA A 131 3.51 -8.59 -0.60
CA ALA A 131 2.17 -8.08 -0.89
C ALA A 131 1.19 -8.42 0.23
N LEU A 132 1.16 -9.68 0.66
CA LEU A 132 0.30 -10.15 1.74
C LEU A 132 0.62 -9.44 3.06
N ARG A 133 1.91 -9.28 3.39
CA ARG A 133 2.35 -8.60 4.61
C ARG A 133 1.75 -7.20 4.75
N THR A 134 1.71 -6.42 3.68
CA THR A 134 1.21 -5.04 3.72
C THR A 134 -0.30 -4.98 3.47
N ASN A 135 -0.78 -5.54 2.36
CA ASN A 135 -2.15 -5.32 1.89
C ASN A 135 -3.17 -6.19 2.63
N VAL A 136 -2.74 -7.31 3.22
CA VAL A 136 -3.62 -8.26 3.91
C VAL A 136 -3.37 -8.25 5.40
N VAL A 137 -2.19 -8.69 5.86
CA VAL A 137 -1.84 -8.71 7.29
C VAL A 137 -1.89 -7.30 7.88
N GLY A 138 -1.34 -6.32 7.15
CA GLY A 138 -1.46 -4.92 7.54
C GLY A 138 -2.91 -4.45 7.70
N THR A 139 -3.80 -4.89 6.81
CA THR A 139 -5.23 -4.58 6.92
C THR A 139 -5.88 -5.27 8.12
N GLN A 140 -5.53 -6.53 8.41
CA GLN A 140 -5.99 -7.25 9.60
C GLN A 140 -5.58 -6.52 10.89
N ASN A 141 -4.33 -6.06 10.97
CA ASN A 141 -3.83 -5.31 12.12
C ASN A 141 -4.53 -3.94 12.26
N VAL A 142 -4.82 -3.27 11.16
CA VAL A 142 -5.58 -2.01 11.16
C VAL A 142 -7.02 -2.23 11.63
N ILE A 143 -7.68 -3.31 11.18
CA ILE A 143 -9.01 -3.68 11.66
C ILE A 143 -8.96 -3.97 13.16
N ALA A 144 -7.99 -4.76 13.62
CA ALA A 144 -7.81 -5.07 15.04
C ALA A 144 -7.56 -3.80 15.88
N PHE A 145 -6.77 -2.86 15.38
CA PHE A 145 -6.57 -1.56 16.02
C PHE A 145 -7.87 -0.75 16.07
N ALA A 146 -8.61 -0.66 14.95
CA ALA A 146 -9.84 0.12 14.87
C ALA A 146 -10.93 -0.42 15.82
N LYS A 147 -10.98 -1.75 16.05
CA LYS A 147 -11.87 -2.38 17.04
C LYS A 147 -11.59 -1.98 18.49
N ARG A 148 -10.39 -1.47 18.79
CA ARG A 148 -10.04 -0.96 20.14
C ARG A 148 -10.62 0.44 20.41
N MET A 149 -11.00 1.16 19.37
CA MET A 149 -11.57 2.50 19.50
C MET A 149 -12.91 2.44 20.21
N LYS A 150 -13.25 3.50 20.95
CA LYS A 150 -14.56 3.63 21.63
C LYS A 150 -15.74 3.49 20.66
N ARG A 151 -15.55 3.96 19.41
CA ARG A 151 -16.50 3.85 18.31
C ARG A 151 -15.73 3.43 17.07
N PRO A 152 -15.61 2.12 16.78
CA PRO A 152 -14.84 1.64 15.64
C PRO A 152 -15.34 2.26 14.33
N ALA A 153 -14.43 2.94 13.62
CA ALA A 153 -14.70 3.54 12.33
C ALA A 153 -13.47 3.49 11.41
N LEU A 154 -13.63 2.90 10.22
CA LEU A 154 -12.54 2.68 9.27
C LEU A 154 -12.94 3.09 7.84
N VAL A 155 -12.15 3.95 7.22
CA VAL A 155 -12.15 4.17 5.78
C VAL A 155 -10.94 3.45 5.19
N HIS A 156 -11.17 2.45 4.34
CA HIS A 156 -10.11 1.72 3.66
C HIS A 156 -10.00 2.16 2.20
N VAL A 157 -8.83 2.64 1.80
CA VAL A 157 -8.55 2.95 0.39
C VAL A 157 -8.09 1.67 -0.30
N SER A 158 -8.95 1.14 -1.16
CA SER A 158 -8.72 0.02 -2.07
C SER A 158 -8.28 0.54 -3.44
N THR A 159 -8.75 -0.07 -4.53
CA THR A 159 -8.57 0.39 -5.92
C THR A 159 -9.69 -0.18 -6.79
N CYS A 160 -10.13 0.52 -7.85
CA CYS A 160 -11.15 -0.04 -8.74
C CYS A 160 -10.65 -1.29 -9.50
N PHE A 161 -9.33 -1.43 -9.64
CA PHE A 161 -8.68 -2.57 -10.30
C PHE A 161 -8.82 -3.91 -9.56
N VAL A 162 -9.36 -3.91 -8.33
CA VAL A 162 -9.77 -5.16 -7.64
C VAL A 162 -10.85 -5.92 -8.41
N ALA A 163 -11.54 -5.28 -9.35
CA ALA A 163 -12.42 -5.94 -10.32
C ALA A 163 -11.70 -7.03 -11.13
N GLY A 164 -10.38 -6.94 -11.32
CA GLY A 164 -9.60 -7.88 -12.11
C GLY A 164 -9.92 -7.79 -13.60
N ASN A 165 -9.76 -8.90 -14.32
CA ASN A 165 -9.91 -8.98 -15.78
C ASN A 165 -11.36 -9.14 -16.25
N ARG A 166 -12.36 -8.96 -15.37
CA ARG A 166 -13.77 -9.11 -15.76
C ARG A 166 -14.16 -8.03 -16.77
N SER A 167 -15.00 -8.40 -17.72
CA SER A 167 -15.59 -7.47 -18.68
C SER A 167 -16.94 -6.96 -18.18
N GLY A 168 -17.35 -5.80 -18.70
CA GLY A 168 -18.65 -5.18 -18.38
C GLY A 168 -18.63 -4.30 -17.14
N PRO A 169 -19.79 -3.71 -16.79
CA PRO A 169 -19.89 -2.79 -15.66
C PRO A 169 -19.66 -3.51 -14.32
N VAL A 170 -18.95 -2.82 -13.42
CA VAL A 170 -18.72 -3.23 -12.04
C VAL A 170 -19.31 -2.16 -11.14
N TRP A 171 -20.33 -2.51 -10.37
CA TRP A 171 -21.04 -1.54 -9.52
C TRP A 171 -20.43 -1.50 -8.11
N GLU A 172 -20.47 -0.32 -7.48
CA GLU A 172 -20.03 -0.17 -6.09
C GLU A 172 -20.89 -0.98 -5.10
N SER A 173 -22.12 -1.32 -5.51
CA SER A 173 -23.05 -2.18 -4.78
C SER A 173 -22.81 -3.68 -4.96
N ASP A 174 -21.88 -4.10 -5.85
CA ASP A 174 -21.59 -5.52 -6.05
C ASP A 174 -21.09 -6.14 -4.72
N PRO A 175 -21.51 -7.39 -4.40
CA PRO A 175 -21.01 -8.10 -3.23
C PRO A 175 -19.48 -8.21 -3.24
N VAL A 176 -18.85 -7.81 -2.13
CA VAL A 176 -17.39 -7.82 -1.99
C VAL A 176 -16.88 -9.13 -1.41
N VAL A 177 -17.51 -9.63 -0.35
CA VAL A 177 -17.09 -10.88 0.33
C VAL A 177 -17.32 -12.07 -0.60
N GLY A 178 -16.28 -12.88 -0.79
CA GLY A 178 -16.31 -14.05 -1.68
C GLY A 178 -16.13 -13.71 -3.16
N TYR A 179 -15.81 -12.45 -3.49
CA TYR A 179 -15.58 -12.04 -4.85
C TYR A 179 -14.24 -12.56 -5.39
N PHE A 180 -14.27 -13.09 -6.61
CA PHE A 180 -13.12 -13.28 -7.48
C PHE A 180 -13.52 -13.07 -8.95
N PRO A 181 -12.63 -12.53 -9.81
CA PRO A 181 -12.98 -12.13 -11.17
C PRO A 181 -13.54 -13.24 -12.07
N ARG A 182 -13.07 -14.48 -11.92
CA ARG A 182 -13.49 -15.63 -12.73
C ARG A 182 -14.71 -16.40 -12.19
N ARG A 183 -15.47 -15.83 -11.25
CA ARG A 183 -16.60 -16.55 -10.60
C ARG A 183 -17.67 -17.05 -11.57
N ASP A 184 -17.90 -16.33 -12.67
CA ASP A 184 -18.91 -16.71 -13.66
C ASP A 184 -18.39 -17.83 -14.59
N GLU A 185 -17.07 -18.03 -14.68
CA GLU A 185 -16.44 -19.15 -15.41
C GLU A 185 -16.27 -20.41 -14.55
N LEU A 186 -16.27 -20.25 -13.22
CA LEU A 186 -15.97 -21.29 -12.24
C LEU A 186 -17.19 -21.58 -11.37
N GLU A 187 -18.27 -22.05 -12.01
CA GLU A 187 -19.52 -22.37 -11.33
C GLU A 187 -19.32 -23.38 -10.19
N GLY A 188 -19.92 -23.10 -9.02
CA GLY A 188 -19.79 -23.92 -7.82
C GLY A 188 -18.50 -23.73 -7.02
N VAL A 189 -17.57 -22.87 -7.48
CA VAL A 189 -16.36 -22.53 -6.72
C VAL A 189 -16.64 -21.35 -5.79
N GLU A 190 -16.44 -21.57 -4.49
CA GLU A 190 -16.46 -20.51 -3.49
C GLU A 190 -15.05 -19.98 -3.21
N PHE A 191 -14.96 -18.67 -2.91
CA PHE A 191 -13.70 -18.03 -2.56
C PHE A 191 -13.73 -17.56 -1.11
N SER A 192 -12.93 -18.20 -0.25
CA SER A 192 -12.71 -17.76 1.13
C SER A 192 -11.37 -17.05 1.24
N VAL A 193 -11.39 -15.79 1.66
CA VAL A 193 -10.19 -15.00 1.88
C VAL A 193 -9.33 -15.59 3.00
N GLU A 194 -9.94 -16.08 4.08
CA GLU A 194 -9.22 -16.71 5.18
C GLU A 194 -8.50 -17.98 4.72
N GLN A 195 -9.16 -18.79 3.88
CA GLN A 195 -8.53 -19.97 3.30
C GLN A 195 -7.40 -19.58 2.34
N GLU A 196 -7.64 -18.58 1.49
CA GLU A 196 -6.66 -18.09 0.53
C GLU A 196 -5.38 -17.58 1.21
N ILE A 197 -5.52 -16.83 2.31
CA ILE A 197 -4.39 -16.37 3.13
C ILE A 197 -3.58 -17.55 3.68
N ARG A 198 -4.26 -18.57 4.22
CA ARG A 198 -3.60 -19.77 4.75
C ARG A 198 -2.84 -20.51 3.66
N ASP A 199 -3.42 -20.63 2.47
CA ASP A 199 -2.81 -21.37 1.37
C ASP A 199 -1.64 -20.61 0.75
N CYS A 200 -1.72 -19.29 0.63
CA CYS A 200 -0.58 -18.47 0.26
C CYS A 200 0.58 -18.58 1.26
N ALA A 201 0.30 -18.61 2.58
CA ALA A 201 1.33 -18.80 3.59
C ALA A 201 2.01 -20.17 3.44
N LYS A 202 1.26 -21.24 3.17
CA LYS A 202 1.81 -22.57 2.87
C LYS A 202 2.66 -22.57 1.59
N LEU A 203 2.24 -21.88 0.54
CA LEU A 203 3.02 -21.76 -0.69
C LEU A 203 4.36 -21.07 -0.43
N ALA A 204 4.35 -19.96 0.31
CA ALA A 204 5.58 -19.26 0.66
C ALA A 204 6.53 -20.11 1.52
N ALA A 205 6.00 -20.86 2.47
CA ALA A 205 6.77 -21.80 3.27
C ALA A 205 7.42 -22.90 2.41
N ARG A 206 6.67 -23.48 1.46
CA ARG A 206 7.21 -24.47 0.51
C ARG A 206 8.34 -23.91 -0.35
N ALA A 207 8.16 -22.70 -0.90
CA ALA A 207 9.19 -22.03 -1.69
C ALA A 207 10.49 -21.79 -0.89
N ARG A 208 10.40 -21.55 0.42
CA ARG A 208 11.59 -21.45 1.29
C ARG A 208 12.24 -22.81 1.54
N GLU A 209 11.43 -23.86 1.71
CA GLU A 209 11.95 -25.21 1.89
C GLU A 209 12.66 -25.72 0.63
N GLU A 210 12.16 -25.40 -0.56
CA GLU A 210 12.83 -25.67 -1.85
C GLU A 210 14.26 -25.11 -1.88
N THR A 211 14.57 -24.02 -1.18
CA THR A 211 15.95 -23.46 -1.13
C THR A 211 16.95 -24.32 -0.38
N LYS A 212 16.49 -25.30 0.39
CA LYS A 212 17.32 -26.22 1.18
C LYS A 212 17.55 -27.56 0.49
N ASP A 213 16.84 -27.82 -0.60
CA ASP A 213 17.05 -29.00 -1.43
C ASP A 213 18.50 -29.10 -1.92
N ALA A 214 19.06 -30.31 -1.94
CA ALA A 214 20.48 -30.52 -2.23
C ALA A 214 20.87 -30.07 -3.65
N MET A 215 20.01 -30.33 -4.64
CA MET A 215 20.22 -29.86 -6.01
C MET A 215 20.14 -28.33 -6.08
N MET A 216 19.18 -27.71 -5.37
CA MET A 216 19.08 -26.24 -5.31
C MET A 216 20.30 -25.59 -4.65
N VAL A 217 20.79 -26.16 -3.56
CA VAL A 217 22.02 -25.70 -2.90
C VAL A 217 23.22 -25.79 -3.84
N ALA A 218 23.36 -26.91 -4.57
CA ALA A 218 24.41 -27.07 -5.58
C ALA A 218 24.30 -26.02 -6.70
N ARG A 219 23.08 -25.78 -7.20
CA ARG A 219 22.80 -24.76 -8.22
C ARG A 219 23.16 -23.35 -7.76
N PHE A 220 22.83 -22.97 -6.52
CA PHE A 220 23.22 -21.65 -5.99
C PHE A 220 24.74 -21.52 -5.89
N ARG A 221 25.44 -22.60 -5.54
CA ARG A 221 26.91 -22.64 -5.51
C ARG A 221 27.49 -22.46 -6.91
N GLU A 222 26.96 -23.15 -7.92
CA GLU A 222 27.40 -23.00 -9.31
C GLU A 222 27.21 -21.57 -9.84
N LEU A 223 26.02 -20.99 -9.66
CA LEU A 223 25.72 -19.62 -10.08
C LEU A 223 26.59 -18.58 -9.36
N ALA A 224 26.79 -18.76 -8.05
CA ALA A 224 27.66 -17.90 -7.26
C ALA A 224 29.11 -17.94 -7.76
N ARG A 225 29.63 -19.14 -8.06
CA ARG A 225 30.98 -19.31 -8.62
C ARG A 225 31.12 -18.58 -9.96
N LYS A 226 30.17 -18.79 -10.87
CA LYS A 226 30.17 -18.14 -12.19
C LYS A 226 30.19 -16.62 -12.06
N ARG A 227 29.35 -16.06 -11.19
CA ARG A 227 29.27 -14.61 -10.96
C ARG A 227 30.54 -14.04 -10.34
N LEU A 228 31.17 -14.71 -9.38
CA LEU A 228 32.44 -14.26 -8.81
C LEU A 228 33.54 -14.17 -9.89
N ILE A 229 33.62 -15.17 -10.76
CA ILE A 229 34.56 -15.17 -11.89
C ILE A 229 34.27 -14.00 -12.85
N GLU A 230 32.99 -13.77 -13.21
CA GLU A 230 32.58 -12.64 -14.05
C GLU A 230 32.92 -11.28 -13.43
N ASP A 231 32.81 -11.16 -12.10
CA ASP A 231 33.15 -9.96 -11.34
C ASP A 231 34.66 -9.82 -11.06
N GLY A 232 35.51 -10.75 -11.54
CA GLY A 232 36.96 -10.76 -11.32
C GLY A 232 37.37 -11.05 -9.87
N ARG A 233 36.50 -11.71 -9.10
CA ARG A 233 36.71 -12.06 -7.69
C ARG A 233 37.09 -13.53 -7.55
N ASP A 234 37.86 -13.85 -6.51
CA ASP A 234 38.26 -15.22 -6.21
C ASP A 234 37.05 -16.08 -5.78
N PRO A 235 36.68 -17.13 -6.53
CA PRO A 235 35.59 -18.04 -6.17
C PRO A 235 35.93 -19.06 -5.08
N ASP A 236 37.22 -19.22 -4.75
CA ASP A 236 37.69 -20.17 -3.75
C ASP A 236 37.86 -19.52 -2.36
N ASP A 237 37.73 -18.18 -2.27
CA ASP A 237 37.56 -17.45 -1.01
C ASP A 237 36.23 -17.87 -0.33
N PRO A 238 36.28 -18.49 0.87
CA PRO A 238 35.09 -19.03 1.53
C PRO A 238 34.04 -17.97 1.90
N ASP A 239 34.46 -16.76 2.28
CA ASP A 239 33.57 -15.69 2.73
C ASP A 239 32.87 -15.04 1.52
N ALA A 240 33.63 -14.75 0.47
CA ALA A 240 33.10 -14.24 -0.80
C ALA A 240 32.10 -15.24 -1.40
N MET A 241 32.44 -16.54 -1.36
CA MET A 241 31.57 -17.60 -1.83
C MET A 241 30.29 -17.72 -1.01
N GLY A 242 30.39 -17.68 0.33
CA GLY A 242 29.25 -17.72 1.23
C GLY A 242 28.26 -16.56 0.98
N LEU A 243 28.78 -15.34 0.86
CA LEU A 243 27.97 -14.15 0.56
C LEU A 243 27.31 -14.24 -0.83
N ALA A 244 28.04 -14.72 -1.85
CA ALA A 244 27.51 -14.90 -3.19
C ALA A 244 26.39 -15.96 -3.22
N VAL A 245 26.57 -17.10 -2.55
CA VAL A 245 25.52 -18.14 -2.42
C VAL A 245 24.28 -17.59 -1.70
N ALA A 246 24.46 -16.83 -0.62
CA ALA A 246 23.34 -16.22 0.11
C ALA A 246 22.58 -15.22 -0.78
N ARG A 247 23.28 -14.46 -1.61
CA ARG A 247 22.69 -13.56 -2.60
C ARG A 247 21.89 -14.32 -3.66
N GLU A 248 22.47 -15.36 -4.28
CA GLU A 248 21.77 -16.15 -5.30
C GLU A 248 20.53 -16.83 -4.74
N ARG A 249 20.61 -17.39 -3.53
CA ARG A 249 19.44 -17.92 -2.82
C ARG A 249 18.36 -16.85 -2.65
N LYS A 250 18.72 -15.66 -2.17
CA LYS A 250 17.78 -14.55 -1.96
C LYS A 250 17.11 -14.09 -3.27
N VAL A 251 17.88 -13.99 -4.36
CA VAL A 251 17.37 -13.63 -5.69
C VAL A 251 16.41 -14.69 -6.20
N TRP A 252 16.77 -15.96 -6.08
CA TRP A 252 15.91 -17.07 -6.47
C TRP A 252 14.61 -17.11 -5.65
N THR A 253 14.68 -17.01 -4.32
CA THR A 253 13.49 -16.99 -3.45
C THR A 253 12.58 -15.84 -3.81
N ARG A 254 13.15 -14.64 -4.05
CA ARG A 254 12.37 -13.48 -4.47
C ARG A 254 11.62 -13.75 -5.77
N THR A 255 12.31 -14.28 -6.77
CA THR A 255 11.73 -14.59 -8.09
C THR A 255 10.64 -15.64 -7.96
N ARG A 256 10.92 -16.76 -7.28
CA ARG A 256 9.96 -17.85 -7.05
C ARG A 256 8.69 -17.36 -6.35
N LEU A 257 8.82 -16.53 -5.31
CA LEU A 257 7.67 -15.96 -4.60
C LEU A 257 6.88 -14.95 -5.45
N THR A 258 7.53 -14.24 -6.36
CA THR A 258 6.83 -13.39 -7.33
C THR A 258 6.09 -14.24 -8.35
N ASP A 259 6.71 -15.27 -8.92
CA ASP A 259 6.08 -16.16 -9.90
C ASP A 259 4.85 -16.86 -9.33
N LEU A 260 4.94 -17.39 -8.10
CA LEU A 260 3.80 -18.00 -7.40
C LEU A 260 2.66 -16.99 -7.17
N GLY A 261 2.99 -15.73 -6.90
CA GLY A 261 1.99 -14.68 -6.74
C GLY A 261 1.30 -14.33 -8.07
N ILE A 262 2.06 -14.26 -9.17
CA ILE A 262 1.54 -14.01 -10.51
C ILE A 262 0.61 -15.15 -10.94
N GLU A 263 1.07 -16.39 -10.81
CA GLU A 263 0.29 -17.59 -11.16
C GLU A 263 -1.04 -17.60 -10.40
N ARG A 264 -0.99 -17.34 -9.09
CA ARG A 264 -2.18 -17.37 -8.24
C ARG A 264 -3.15 -16.22 -8.53
N ALA A 265 -2.64 -15.00 -8.73
CA ALA A 265 -3.47 -13.86 -9.12
C ALA A 265 -4.16 -14.12 -10.47
N ALA A 266 -3.38 -14.58 -11.47
CA ALA A 266 -3.89 -14.89 -12.79
C ALA A 266 -4.94 -16.02 -12.76
N TRP A 267 -4.73 -17.05 -11.94
CA TRP A 267 -5.68 -18.15 -11.80
C TRP A 267 -7.07 -17.68 -11.37
N TRP A 268 -7.16 -16.73 -10.43
CA TRP A 268 -8.43 -16.16 -10.00
C TRP A 268 -8.95 -15.03 -10.90
N GLY A 269 -8.12 -14.56 -11.84
CA GLY A 269 -8.46 -13.56 -12.85
C GLY A 269 -8.04 -12.13 -12.52
N TRP A 270 -7.13 -11.92 -11.57
CA TRP A 270 -6.49 -10.63 -11.36
C TRP A 270 -5.24 -10.48 -12.23
N PRO A 271 -4.99 -9.30 -12.83
CA PRO A 271 -3.87 -9.09 -13.75
C PRO A 271 -2.49 -9.10 -13.07
N ASN A 272 -2.43 -8.88 -11.75
CA ASN A 272 -1.18 -8.77 -11.01
C ASN A 272 -1.38 -8.99 -9.50
N ILE A 273 -0.27 -9.11 -8.76
CA ILE A 273 -0.28 -9.39 -7.32
C ILE A 273 -0.87 -8.22 -6.52
N TYR A 274 -0.68 -6.98 -6.97
CA TYR A 274 -1.23 -5.79 -6.31
C TYR A 274 -2.76 -5.83 -6.24
N THR A 275 -3.43 -5.95 -7.39
CA THR A 275 -4.90 -5.97 -7.50
C THR A 275 -5.50 -7.14 -6.74
N TYR A 276 -4.87 -8.32 -6.86
CA TYR A 276 -5.22 -9.51 -6.10
C TYR A 276 -5.18 -9.27 -4.58
N THR A 277 -4.05 -8.82 -4.04
CA THR A 277 -3.91 -8.64 -2.59
C THR A 277 -4.68 -7.45 -2.04
N LYS A 278 -4.97 -6.42 -2.85
CA LYS A 278 -5.91 -5.36 -2.48
C LYS A 278 -7.34 -5.88 -2.38
N SER A 279 -7.76 -6.79 -3.27
CA SER A 279 -9.06 -7.46 -3.17
C SER A 279 -9.16 -8.27 -1.86
N LEU A 280 -8.12 -9.04 -1.51
CA LEU A 280 -8.10 -9.75 -0.22
C LEU A 280 -8.25 -8.79 0.98
N GLY A 281 -7.52 -7.67 0.97
CA GLY A 281 -7.58 -6.66 2.02
C GLY A 281 -8.97 -6.02 2.16
N GLU A 282 -9.60 -5.61 1.06
CA GLU A 282 -10.92 -5.00 1.13
C GLU A 282 -12.02 -5.99 1.53
N GLN A 283 -11.87 -7.27 1.19
CA GLN A 283 -12.82 -8.31 1.61
C GLN A 283 -12.79 -8.53 3.13
N LEU A 284 -11.59 -8.49 3.74
CA LEU A 284 -11.46 -8.50 5.20
C LEU A 284 -12.17 -7.31 5.84
N VAL A 285 -12.04 -6.12 5.27
CA VAL A 285 -12.78 -4.94 5.74
C VAL A 285 -14.28 -5.15 5.53
N ALA A 286 -14.70 -5.65 4.37
CA ALA A 286 -16.11 -5.87 4.04
C ALA A 286 -16.79 -6.91 4.94
N ALA A 287 -16.06 -7.91 5.44
CA ALA A 287 -16.58 -8.92 6.35
C ALA A 287 -16.89 -8.38 7.75
N GLU A 288 -16.40 -7.18 8.10
CA GLU A 288 -16.63 -6.60 9.43
C GLU A 288 -18.05 -6.07 9.61
N THR A 289 -18.70 -6.51 10.69
CA THR A 289 -20.08 -6.14 11.07
C THR A 289 -20.14 -5.27 12.34
N GLY A 290 -19.15 -5.36 13.23
CA GLY A 290 -19.08 -4.62 14.49
C GLY A 290 -18.45 -3.22 14.40
N MET A 291 -18.26 -2.69 13.19
CA MET A 291 -17.53 -1.45 12.94
C MET A 291 -18.15 -0.66 11.79
N VAL A 292 -18.22 0.66 11.92
CA VAL A 292 -18.57 1.53 10.78
C VAL A 292 -17.42 1.47 9.78
N ARG A 293 -17.72 1.12 8.53
CA ARG A 293 -16.69 0.96 7.51
C ARG A 293 -17.09 1.57 6.17
N SER A 294 -16.10 2.06 5.44
CA SER A 294 -16.22 2.45 4.04
C SER A 294 -15.02 1.96 3.25
N ILE A 295 -15.25 1.55 2.00
CA ILE A 295 -14.20 1.16 1.07
C ILE A 295 -14.22 2.18 -0.07
N VAL A 296 -13.10 2.84 -0.29
CA VAL A 296 -12.92 3.80 -1.39
C VAL A 296 -12.06 3.15 -2.44
N ARG A 297 -12.54 3.05 -3.67
CA ARG A 297 -11.83 2.41 -4.80
C ARG A 297 -11.40 3.45 -5.82
N PRO A 298 -10.31 4.22 -5.57
CA PRO A 298 -9.79 5.12 -6.58
C PRO A 298 -9.38 4.33 -7.84
N SER A 299 -9.59 4.95 -9.00
CA SER A 299 -8.95 4.55 -10.25
C SER A 299 -7.49 5.00 -10.26
N ILE A 300 -6.93 5.24 -11.45
CA ILE A 300 -5.63 5.89 -11.59
C ILE A 300 -5.65 7.26 -10.91
N VAL A 301 -4.76 7.45 -9.94
CA VAL A 301 -4.49 8.77 -9.35
C VAL A 301 -3.42 9.45 -10.18
N GLU A 302 -3.75 10.63 -10.70
CA GLU A 302 -2.91 11.37 -11.64
C GLU A 302 -2.75 12.85 -11.24
N SER A 303 -2.20 13.64 -12.18
CA SER A 303 -2.01 15.07 -12.09
C SER A 303 -3.24 15.82 -11.55
N SER A 304 -3.03 16.71 -10.60
CA SER A 304 -4.12 17.47 -10.00
C SER A 304 -4.68 18.53 -10.94
N ILE A 305 -6.01 18.67 -10.94
CA ILE A 305 -6.71 19.75 -11.67
C ILE A 305 -6.52 21.10 -10.99
N SER A 306 -6.51 21.13 -9.65
CA SER A 306 -6.52 22.40 -8.89
C SER A 306 -5.68 22.37 -7.62
N TYR A 307 -5.79 21.32 -6.81
CA TYR A 307 -5.06 21.22 -5.54
C TYR A 307 -4.03 20.09 -5.60
N PRO A 308 -2.76 20.34 -5.21
CA PRO A 308 -2.23 21.58 -4.60
C PRO A 308 -2.05 22.74 -5.58
N PHE A 309 -1.77 22.43 -6.85
CA PHE A 309 -1.77 23.37 -7.98
C PHE A 309 -2.01 22.59 -9.28
N PRO A 310 -2.45 23.23 -10.37
CA PRO A 310 -2.69 22.53 -11.64
C PRO A 310 -1.45 21.80 -12.16
N GLY A 311 -1.60 20.54 -12.55
CA GLY A 311 -0.55 19.72 -13.16
C GLY A 311 0.41 19.03 -12.18
N TRP A 312 0.24 19.18 -10.87
CA TRP A 312 1.09 18.48 -9.92
C TRP A 312 0.85 16.97 -9.93
N ASN A 313 1.92 16.19 -10.05
CA ASN A 313 1.94 14.73 -9.92
C ASN A 313 3.15 14.31 -9.07
N GLU A 314 3.07 13.16 -8.39
CA GLU A 314 4.21 12.60 -7.65
C GLU A 314 4.91 11.52 -8.48
N GLY A 315 6.13 11.85 -8.93
CA GLY A 315 6.96 10.93 -9.69
C GLY A 315 6.60 10.89 -11.18
N PHE A 316 7.01 9.80 -11.83
CA PHE A 316 6.92 9.62 -13.28
C PHE A 316 6.02 8.42 -13.61
N THR A 317 4.78 8.47 -13.12
CA THR A 317 3.81 7.38 -13.22
C THR A 317 2.70 7.69 -14.22
N THR A 318 2.01 6.65 -14.68
CA THR A 318 0.80 6.74 -15.49
C THR A 318 0.97 7.54 -16.79
N THR A 319 0.38 8.75 -16.91
CA THR A 319 0.41 9.58 -18.12
C THR A 319 1.56 10.57 -18.12
N ALA A 320 2.27 10.74 -17.00
CA ALA A 320 3.46 11.60 -16.93
C ALA A 320 4.53 11.26 -18.00
N PRO A 321 4.82 9.98 -18.33
CA PRO A 321 5.68 9.62 -19.46
C PRO A 321 5.16 10.12 -20.81
N ILE A 322 3.86 9.98 -21.06
CA ILE A 322 3.22 10.42 -22.31
C ILE A 322 3.32 11.94 -22.43
N ILE A 323 2.96 12.67 -21.37
CA ILE A 323 3.05 14.13 -21.29
C ILE A 323 4.49 14.59 -21.55
N PHE A 324 5.48 13.96 -20.90
CA PHE A 324 6.88 14.32 -21.06
C PHE A 324 7.38 14.09 -22.50
N ILE A 325 7.03 12.95 -23.10
CA ILE A 325 7.41 12.61 -24.47
C ILE A 325 6.77 13.59 -25.47
N SER A 326 5.50 13.98 -25.27
CA SER A 326 4.84 15.02 -26.06
C SER A 326 5.55 16.38 -25.93
N LEU A 327 5.98 16.78 -24.73
CA LEU A 327 6.77 18.00 -24.52
C LEU A 327 8.14 17.96 -25.22
N LYS A 328 8.68 16.75 -25.48
CA LYS A 328 9.94 16.56 -26.22
C LYS A 328 9.75 16.51 -27.74
N GLY A 329 8.55 16.78 -28.24
CA GLY A 329 8.26 16.90 -29.67
C GLY A 329 7.75 15.61 -30.31
N GLN A 330 7.47 14.56 -29.53
CA GLN A 330 6.77 13.39 -30.05
C GLN A 330 5.30 13.76 -30.31
N THR A 331 4.95 13.87 -31.59
CA THR A 331 3.58 14.24 -32.01
C THR A 331 2.68 13.03 -32.24
N GLN A 332 3.24 11.82 -32.31
CA GLN A 332 2.51 10.58 -32.55
C GLN A 332 2.52 9.70 -31.31
N ILE A 333 1.33 9.47 -30.75
CA ILE A 333 1.08 8.51 -29.68
C ILE A 333 0.33 7.33 -30.32
N PRO A 334 0.89 6.10 -30.31
CA PRO A 334 0.18 4.95 -30.84
C PRO A 334 -1.08 4.68 -30.01
N ALA A 335 -2.24 4.86 -30.63
CA ALA A 335 -3.56 4.66 -30.02
C ALA A 335 -4.52 3.99 -31.02
N ASN A 336 -5.58 3.36 -30.51
CA ASN A 336 -6.67 2.83 -31.32
C ASN A 336 -8.02 3.16 -30.67
N GLU A 337 -9.13 2.94 -31.38
CA GLU A 337 -10.49 3.26 -30.91
C GLU A 337 -10.90 2.50 -29.63
N LYS A 338 -10.14 1.47 -29.25
CA LYS A 338 -10.35 0.66 -28.05
C LYS A 338 -9.40 1.02 -26.91
N LEU A 339 -8.47 1.97 -27.12
CA LEU A 339 -7.51 2.36 -26.10
C LEU A 339 -8.20 3.25 -25.07
N ILE A 340 -8.33 2.74 -23.85
CA ILE A 340 -8.77 3.49 -22.68
C ILE A 340 -7.55 3.70 -21.77
N LEU A 341 -7.28 4.96 -21.43
CA LEU A 341 -6.20 5.40 -20.53
C LEU A 341 -6.84 5.91 -19.23
N ASP A 342 -7.40 5.02 -18.40
CA ASP A 342 -7.93 5.34 -17.06
C ASP A 342 -7.85 4.20 -16.04
#